data_AF-A0A399F2A4-F1
#
_entry.id   AF-A0A399F2A4-F1
#
_cell.length_a   1.000
_cell.length_b   1.000
_cell.length_c   1.000
_cell.angle_alpha   90.00
_cell.angle_beta   90.00
_cell.angle_gamma   90.00
#
_symmetry.space_group_name_H-M   'P 1'
#
loop_
_entity.id
_entity.type
_entity.pdbx_description
1 polymer ?
#
loop_
_entity_poly.entity_id
_entity_poly.type
_entity_poly.pdbx_seq_one_letter_code
_entity_poly.pdbx_strand_id
1 'polypeptide(L)'
;MNIPRYWAKAERGVSVGGQRYRFVAWQGSDESPEHARLLAERALAERVARKERGERLGQYPKGGAPLREEILEELTDARGERVAVITRNAAGCLVLNTARVMFIDLDFAQAASLGRAGCWAFVRSLFSRPRPARQSPEEGALERVRAWHAEHPGWAVRVYRTRLGLRLLVTHALFDPASPEALAAMRKLGADRRYELLCRSQTCFRARLTPKPWRIGLKRPPVRYPWESPSQERAQRQWERAYEAKIGGYDVCRLLTTLGSAAPHPEAEQIVRLHDGYVLSSLGRPLA
;
A
#
# COMPACT_ATOMS: atom_id res chain seq x y z
N MET A 1 2.45 7.53 -12.12
CA MET A 1 2.72 6.60 -11.00
C MET A 1 4.21 6.31 -10.95
N ASN A 2 4.80 6.34 -9.77
CA ASN A 2 6.23 6.13 -9.53
C ASN A 2 6.48 4.65 -9.21
N ILE A 3 6.21 3.80 -10.21
CA ILE A 3 6.31 2.33 -10.14
C ILE A 3 7.09 1.88 -11.40
N PRO A 4 8.43 1.87 -11.34
CA PRO A 4 9.26 1.56 -12.50
C PRO A 4 9.12 0.12 -13.00
N ARG A 5 9.11 -0.08 -14.34
CA ARG A 5 9.14 -1.40 -15.00
C ARG A 5 10.45 -2.16 -14.75
N TYR A 6 11.56 -1.47 -14.96
CA TYR A 6 12.89 -2.06 -14.93
C TYR A 6 13.61 -1.57 -13.69
N TRP A 7 14.37 -2.47 -13.08
CA TRP A 7 15.16 -2.18 -11.90
C TRP A 7 16.57 -2.70 -12.08
N ALA A 8 17.53 -1.94 -11.58
CA ALA A 8 18.92 -2.37 -11.52
C ALA A 8 19.55 -2.02 -10.18
N LYS A 9 20.57 -2.80 -9.83
CA LYS A 9 21.42 -2.60 -8.68
C LYS A 9 22.84 -2.36 -9.15
N ALA A 10 23.48 -1.33 -8.62
CA ALA A 10 24.92 -1.14 -8.70
C ALA A 10 25.50 -1.26 -7.29
N GLU A 11 26.68 -1.87 -7.17
CA GLU A 11 27.38 -1.99 -5.91
C GLU A 11 28.90 -1.91 -6.07
N ARG A 12 29.59 -1.35 -5.07
CA ARG A 12 31.05 -1.19 -5.09
C ARG A 12 31.63 -1.17 -3.68
N GLY A 13 32.74 -1.87 -3.48
CA GLY A 13 33.57 -1.76 -2.28
C GLY A 13 34.51 -0.55 -2.40
N VAL A 14 34.54 0.33 -1.39
CA VAL A 14 35.38 1.55 -1.39
C VAL A 14 36.05 1.71 -0.03
N SER A 15 37.32 2.08 -0.02
CA SER A 15 38.05 2.45 1.20
C SER A 15 38.14 3.97 1.32
N VAL A 16 37.60 4.55 2.39
CA VAL A 16 37.66 5.99 2.66
C VAL A 16 38.21 6.20 4.07
N GLY A 17 39.32 6.93 4.19
CA GLY A 17 39.99 7.18 5.48
C GLY A 17 40.41 5.90 6.20
N GLY A 18 40.90 4.90 5.46
CA GLY A 18 41.31 3.60 6.01
C GLY A 18 40.17 2.62 6.32
N GLN A 19 38.90 3.06 6.30
CA GLN A 19 37.74 2.21 6.54
C GLN A 19 37.13 1.69 5.22
N ARG A 20 36.83 0.39 5.16
CA ARG A 20 36.15 -0.24 4.02
C ARG A 20 34.63 -0.13 4.14
N TYR A 21 33.99 0.26 3.04
CA TYR A 21 32.55 0.38 2.89
C TYR A 21 32.06 -0.43 1.69
N ARG A 22 30.87 -1.04 1.78
CA ARG A 22 30.15 -1.58 0.62
C ARG A 22 28.99 -0.65 0.29
N PHE A 23 29.08 0.01 -0.86
CA PHE A 23 28.02 0.86 -1.37
C PHE A 23 27.08 0.06 -2.25
N VAL A 24 25.79 0.36 -2.14
CA VAL A 24 24.73 -0.18 -2.98
C VAL A 24 23.82 0.95 -3.41
N ALA A 25 23.35 0.90 -4.66
CA ALA A 25 22.30 1.76 -5.19
C ALA A 25 21.35 0.93 -6.05
N TRP A 26 20.06 0.99 -5.73
CA TRP A 26 18.96 0.54 -6.56
C TRP A 26 18.32 1.73 -7.27
N GLN A 27 18.09 1.62 -8.57
CA GLN A 27 17.31 2.58 -9.34
C GLN A 27 16.35 1.84 -10.29
N GLY A 28 15.25 2.50 -10.61
CA GLY A 28 14.28 2.00 -11.58
C GLY A 28 14.16 2.93 -12.78
N SER A 29 13.74 2.38 -13.91
CA SER A 29 13.40 3.10 -15.13
C SER A 29 12.16 2.47 -15.78
N ASP A 30 11.34 3.27 -16.44
CA ASP A 30 10.27 2.78 -17.31
C ASP A 30 10.75 2.59 -18.77
N GLU A 31 11.95 3.04 -19.11
CA GLU A 31 12.48 3.01 -20.49
C GLU A 31 13.11 1.68 -20.86
N SER A 32 14.13 1.23 -20.11
CA SER A 32 14.84 -0.02 -20.39
C SER A 32 15.64 -0.53 -19.19
N PRO A 33 16.02 -1.84 -19.19
CA PRO A 33 16.98 -2.39 -18.23
C PRO A 33 18.32 -1.63 -18.25
N GLU A 34 18.81 -1.25 -19.43
CA GLU A 34 20.07 -0.52 -19.62
C GLU A 34 20.01 0.86 -18.98
N HIS A 35 18.90 1.57 -19.16
CA HIS A 35 18.71 2.87 -18.52
C HIS A 35 18.62 2.73 -17.00
N ALA A 36 17.93 1.71 -16.48
CA ALA A 36 17.91 1.45 -15.03
C ALA A 36 19.32 1.19 -14.47
N ARG A 37 20.17 0.43 -15.19
CA ARG A 37 21.59 0.20 -14.83
C ARG A 37 22.38 1.50 -14.79
N LEU A 38 22.28 2.32 -15.83
CA LEU A 38 22.93 3.63 -15.91
C LEU A 38 22.54 4.53 -14.72
N LEU A 39 21.25 4.58 -14.37
CA LEU A 39 20.78 5.34 -13.21
C LEU A 39 21.35 4.79 -11.89
N ALA A 40 21.39 3.47 -11.73
CA ALA A 40 21.93 2.83 -10.54
C ALA A 40 23.43 3.12 -10.38
N GLU A 41 24.21 3.04 -11.46
CA GLU A 41 25.64 3.36 -11.47
C GLU A 41 25.91 4.84 -11.17
N ARG A 42 25.15 5.76 -11.78
CA ARG A 42 25.24 7.20 -11.48
C ARG A 42 24.91 7.47 -10.01
N ALA A 43 23.85 6.87 -9.48
CA ALA A 43 23.46 7.02 -8.07
C ALA A 43 24.51 6.43 -7.12
N LEU A 44 25.16 5.33 -7.49
CA LEU A 44 26.26 4.74 -6.73
C LEU A 44 27.49 5.64 -6.73
N ALA A 45 27.90 6.13 -7.90
CA ALA A 45 29.05 7.02 -8.06
C ALA A 45 28.88 8.30 -7.22
N GLU A 46 27.71 8.93 -7.28
CA GLU A 46 27.42 10.12 -6.48
C GLU A 46 27.47 9.81 -4.97
N ARG A 47 26.94 8.66 -4.53
CA ARG A 47 27.00 8.26 -3.12
C ARG A 47 28.43 8.04 -2.64
N VAL A 48 29.29 7.46 -3.48
CA VAL A 48 30.71 7.28 -3.17
C VAL A 48 31.42 8.62 -3.09
N ALA A 49 31.25 9.48 -4.11
CA ALA A 49 31.90 10.79 -4.16
C ALA A 49 31.55 11.66 -2.94
N ARG A 50 30.28 11.64 -2.51
CA ARG A 50 29.82 12.32 -1.28
C ARG A 50 30.56 11.81 -0.05
N LYS A 51 30.76 10.49 0.08
CA LYS A 51 31.50 9.91 1.22
C LYS A 51 32.97 10.31 1.18
N GLU A 52 33.59 10.30 0.01
CA GLU A 52 35.00 10.68 -0.18
C GLU A 52 35.24 12.15 0.19
N ARG A 53 34.26 13.03 -0.06
CA ARG A 53 34.24 14.43 0.42
C ARG A 53 34.00 14.58 1.93
N GLY A 54 33.84 13.48 2.68
CA GLY A 54 33.57 13.50 4.11
C GLY A 54 32.12 13.78 4.49
N GLU A 55 31.17 13.76 3.55
CA GLU A 55 29.76 14.00 3.87
C GLU A 55 29.16 12.84 4.68
N ARG A 56 28.27 13.18 5.62
CA ARG A 56 27.43 12.20 6.32
C ARG A 56 26.35 11.67 5.37
N LEU A 57 26.41 10.37 5.10
CA LEU A 57 25.37 9.70 4.34
C LEU A 57 24.21 9.32 5.24
N GLY A 58 23.01 9.84 4.93
CA GLY A 58 21.77 9.45 5.59
C GLY A 58 21.25 8.09 5.13
N GLN A 59 20.02 7.78 5.53
CA GLN A 59 19.33 6.54 5.18
C GLN A 59 19.23 6.35 3.65
N TYR A 60 19.43 5.10 3.22
CA TYR A 60 19.21 4.69 1.84
C TYR A 60 18.26 3.48 1.78
N PRO A 61 17.30 3.44 0.85
CA PRO A 61 16.93 4.53 -0.07
C PRO A 61 16.40 5.76 0.68
N LYS A 62 16.48 6.94 0.05
CA LYS A 62 15.93 8.18 0.63
C LYS A 62 14.41 8.08 0.73
N GLY A 63 13.82 8.84 1.66
CA GLY A 63 12.37 8.94 1.80
C GLY A 63 11.71 9.35 0.47
N GLY A 64 10.76 8.54 0.02
CA GLY A 64 10.01 8.76 -1.22
C GLY A 64 10.59 8.12 -2.49
N ALA A 65 11.69 7.36 -2.39
CA ALA A 65 12.13 6.53 -3.51
C ALA A 65 11.02 5.53 -3.94
N PRO A 66 10.92 5.21 -5.24
CA PRO A 66 9.96 4.22 -5.70
C PRO A 66 10.11 2.89 -4.96
N LEU A 67 8.98 2.25 -4.68
CA LEU A 67 8.96 0.94 -4.05
C LEU A 67 9.38 -0.13 -5.05
N ARG A 68 10.32 -0.97 -4.63
CA ARG A 68 10.72 -2.17 -5.39
C ARG A 68 9.64 -3.24 -5.24
N GLU A 69 8.74 -3.28 -6.20
CA GLU A 69 7.60 -4.20 -6.27
C GLU A 69 7.53 -4.79 -7.68
N GLU A 70 7.20 -6.07 -7.77
CA GLU A 70 7.00 -6.74 -9.06
C GLU A 70 5.67 -6.25 -9.65
N ILE A 71 5.67 -5.83 -10.91
CA ILE A 71 4.46 -5.53 -11.67
C ILE A 71 3.90 -6.84 -12.22
N LEU A 72 2.62 -7.10 -11.95
CA LEU A 72 1.92 -8.32 -12.37
C LEU A 72 0.89 -8.05 -13.47
N GLU A 73 0.23 -6.90 -13.40
CA GLU A 73 -0.78 -6.48 -14.36
C GLU A 73 -0.72 -4.96 -14.51
N GLU A 74 -0.84 -4.48 -15.76
CA GLU A 74 -0.98 -3.05 -16.06
C GLU A 74 -2.30 -2.83 -16.78
N LEU A 75 -3.02 -1.79 -16.36
CA LEU A 75 -4.19 -1.29 -17.06
C LEU A 75 -3.87 0.10 -17.60
N THR A 76 -4.07 0.29 -18.90
CA THR A 76 -3.86 1.55 -19.60
C THR A 76 -5.16 2.11 -20.17
N ASP A 77 -5.21 3.43 -20.35
CA ASP A 77 -6.27 4.07 -21.12
C ASP A 77 -6.02 3.93 -22.64
N ALA A 78 -6.93 4.50 -23.44
CA ALA A 78 -6.83 4.49 -24.91
C ALA A 78 -5.60 5.23 -25.47
N ARG A 79 -4.90 6.04 -24.65
CA ARG A 79 -3.67 6.76 -25.01
C ARG A 79 -2.42 5.98 -24.60
N GLY A 80 -2.57 4.81 -23.97
CA GLY A 80 -1.46 4.01 -23.45
C GLY A 80 -0.96 4.47 -22.09
N GLU A 81 -1.63 5.43 -21.44
CA GLU A 81 -1.23 5.92 -20.13
C GLU A 81 -1.72 4.99 -19.04
N ARG A 82 -0.88 4.73 -18.02
CA ARG A 82 -1.21 3.82 -16.92
C ARG A 82 -2.34 4.39 -16.07
N VAL A 83 -3.47 3.71 -16.06
CA VAL A 83 -4.62 3.95 -15.19
C VAL A 83 -4.45 3.21 -13.86
N ALA A 84 -4.01 1.96 -13.91
CA ALA A 84 -3.72 1.15 -12.73
C ALA A 84 -2.61 0.14 -12.95
N VAL A 85 -1.97 -0.28 -11.87
CA VAL A 85 -0.95 -1.33 -11.85
C VAL A 85 -1.18 -2.23 -10.64
N ILE A 86 -1.31 -3.53 -10.87
CA ILE A 86 -1.29 -4.53 -9.80
C ILE A 86 0.15 -4.95 -9.56
N THR A 87 0.58 -4.83 -8.31
CA THR A 87 1.95 -5.14 -7.88
C THR A 87 1.95 -6.17 -6.77
N ARG A 88 3.05 -6.92 -6.62
CA ARG A 88 3.34 -7.65 -5.39
C ARG A 88 4.26 -6.84 -4.49
N ASN A 89 3.73 -6.41 -3.34
CA ASN A 89 4.50 -5.62 -2.39
C ASN A 89 5.53 -6.46 -1.62
N ALA A 90 6.42 -5.80 -0.87
CA ALA A 90 7.44 -6.47 -0.05
C ALA A 90 6.87 -7.34 1.09
N ALA A 91 5.58 -7.19 1.43
CA ALA A 91 4.88 -8.06 2.37
C ALA A 91 4.26 -9.29 1.68
N GLY A 92 4.34 -9.39 0.35
CA GLY A 92 3.80 -10.46 -0.48
C GLY A 92 2.35 -10.30 -0.92
N CYS A 93 1.68 -9.20 -0.54
CA CYS A 93 0.29 -8.94 -0.92
C CYS A 93 0.21 -8.39 -2.34
N LEU A 94 -0.85 -8.75 -3.05
CA LEU A 94 -1.28 -8.01 -4.23
C LEU A 94 -1.78 -6.63 -3.81
N VAL A 95 -1.33 -5.60 -4.52
CA VAL A 95 -1.71 -4.20 -4.29
C VAL A 95 -2.09 -3.59 -5.62
N LEU A 96 -3.34 -3.13 -5.70
CA LEU A 96 -3.82 -2.25 -6.76
C LEU A 96 -3.29 -0.84 -6.49
N ASN A 97 -2.57 -0.30 -7.48
CA ASN A 97 -2.14 1.09 -7.52
C ASN A 97 -2.94 1.78 -8.62
N THR A 98 -3.62 2.87 -8.29
CA THR A 98 -4.39 3.66 -9.25
C THR A 98 -3.75 5.01 -9.44
N ALA A 99 -3.67 5.49 -10.67
CA ALA A 99 -3.10 6.81 -10.94
C ALA A 99 -3.96 7.91 -10.33
N ARG A 100 -5.29 7.79 -10.47
CA ARG A 100 -6.22 8.88 -10.14
C ARG A 100 -7.48 8.49 -9.36
N VAL A 101 -7.83 7.22 -9.31
CA VAL A 101 -9.03 6.76 -8.58
C VAL A 101 -8.72 6.61 -7.10
N MET A 102 -9.38 7.41 -6.26
CA MET A 102 -9.01 7.52 -4.86
C MET A 102 -9.51 6.34 -4.02
N PHE A 103 -8.56 5.72 -3.31
CA PHE A 103 -8.81 4.85 -2.18
C PHE A 103 -8.43 5.56 -0.87
N ILE A 104 -9.17 5.29 0.20
CA ILE A 104 -8.85 5.76 1.55
C ILE A 104 -9.00 4.59 2.53
N ASP A 105 -7.88 4.08 3.06
CA ASP A 105 -7.88 3.04 4.09
C ASP A 105 -7.92 3.69 5.50
N LEU A 106 -8.94 3.35 6.29
CA LEU A 106 -9.17 3.84 7.65
C LEU A 106 -9.00 2.71 8.65
N ASP A 107 -8.08 2.81 9.61
CA ASP A 107 -7.93 1.80 10.67
C ASP A 107 -8.82 2.11 11.89
N PHE A 108 -9.36 1.07 12.54
CA PHE A 108 -10.13 1.23 13.77
C PHE A 108 -9.23 1.63 14.95
N ALA A 109 -9.73 2.49 15.83
CA ALA A 109 -8.96 3.04 16.95
C ALA A 109 -8.38 1.97 17.92
N GLN A 110 -9.03 0.81 18.09
CA GLN A 110 -8.50 -0.30 18.91
C GLN A 110 -7.28 -1.00 18.27
N ALA A 111 -7.15 -0.97 16.94
CA ALA A 111 -5.98 -1.51 16.24
C ALA A 111 -4.72 -0.66 16.49
N ALA A 112 -4.89 0.64 16.80
CA ALA A 112 -3.78 1.52 17.15
C ALA A 112 -3.24 1.29 18.58
N SER A 113 -4.07 0.77 19.50
CA SER A 113 -3.69 0.53 20.91
C SER A 113 -3.01 -0.82 21.17
N LEU A 114 -3.16 -1.81 20.29
CA LEU A 114 -2.58 -3.15 20.45
C LEU A 114 -1.05 -3.18 20.34
N GLY A 115 -0.41 -2.08 19.94
CA GLY A 115 1.05 -1.96 19.91
C GLY A 115 1.71 -1.51 21.23
N ARG A 116 0.94 -1.08 22.25
CA ARG A 116 1.51 -0.47 23.49
C ARG A 116 0.99 -1.04 24.81
N ALA A 117 -0.07 -1.83 24.83
CA ALA A 117 -0.73 -2.28 26.06
C ALA A 117 -0.50 -3.77 26.34
N GLY A 118 0.75 -4.16 26.57
CA GLY A 118 1.07 -5.47 27.15
C GLY A 118 0.61 -5.55 28.61
N CYS A 119 0.00 -6.68 28.97
CA CYS A 119 -0.29 -7.20 30.33
C CYS A 119 -1.12 -6.35 31.33
N TRP A 120 -1.10 -5.02 31.27
CA TRP A 120 -1.79 -4.14 32.24
C TRP A 120 -3.30 -3.99 32.01
N ALA A 121 -3.79 -4.27 30.80
CA ALA A 121 -5.21 -4.20 30.48
C ALA A 121 -6.04 -5.30 31.18
N PHE A 122 -5.41 -6.45 31.48
CA PHE A 122 -6.08 -7.60 32.10
C PHE A 122 -6.41 -7.33 33.58
N VAL A 123 -5.53 -6.65 34.31
CA VAL A 123 -5.71 -6.38 35.75
C VAL A 123 -6.79 -5.32 36.02
N ARG A 124 -6.98 -4.33 35.13
CA ARG A 124 -8.06 -3.33 35.26
C ARG A 124 -9.46 -3.87 34.92
N SER A 125 -9.54 -5.02 34.25
CA SER A 125 -10.81 -5.64 33.85
C SER A 125 -11.59 -6.24 35.03
N LEU A 126 -10.93 -6.54 36.15
CA LEU A 126 -11.54 -7.24 37.28
C LEU A 126 -12.28 -6.32 38.27
N PHE A 127 -12.15 -4.99 38.13
CA PHE A 127 -12.76 -4.00 39.05
C PHE A 127 -13.67 -2.97 38.37
N SER A 128 -14.07 -3.20 37.12
CA SER A 128 -14.85 -2.22 36.35
C SER A 128 -16.35 -2.54 36.34
N ARG A 129 -17.17 -1.56 36.75
CA ARG A 129 -18.65 -1.57 36.59
C ARG A 129 -19.06 -1.87 35.14
N PRO A 130 -20.23 -2.48 34.89
CA PRO A 130 -20.74 -2.69 33.54
C PRO A 130 -20.85 -1.34 32.83
N ARG A 131 -20.01 -1.12 31.82
CA ARG A 131 -20.08 0.04 30.94
C ARG A 131 -21.27 -0.15 29.99
N PRO A 132 -22.00 0.92 29.64
CA PRO A 132 -23.01 0.86 28.58
C PRO A 132 -22.38 0.28 27.31
N ALA A 133 -23.18 -0.45 26.53
CA ALA A 133 -22.75 -1.11 25.30
C ALA A 133 -22.01 -0.09 24.42
N ARG A 134 -20.68 -0.19 24.42
CA ARG A 134 -19.83 0.71 23.67
C ARG A 134 -20.04 0.36 22.21
N GLN A 135 -20.53 1.31 21.43
CA GLN A 135 -20.69 1.19 19.98
C GLN A 135 -19.50 0.45 19.36
N SER A 136 -19.76 -0.46 18.42
CA SER A 136 -18.70 -1.23 17.80
C SER A 136 -17.72 -0.28 17.08
N PRO A 137 -16.41 -0.59 17.02
CA PRO A 137 -15.45 0.24 16.29
C PRO A 137 -15.82 0.46 14.82
N GLU A 138 -16.57 -0.47 14.23
CA GLU A 138 -17.08 -0.40 12.86
C GLU A 138 -18.20 0.63 12.72
N GLU A 139 -19.24 0.57 13.56
CA GLU A 139 -20.34 1.54 13.56
C GLU A 139 -19.82 2.96 13.77
N GLY A 140 -18.93 3.14 14.77
CA GLY A 140 -18.35 4.47 15.02
C GLY A 140 -17.46 4.98 13.88
N ALA A 141 -16.81 4.08 13.12
CA ALA A 141 -16.09 4.48 11.91
C ALA A 141 -17.03 4.85 10.77
N LEU A 142 -18.11 4.08 10.60
CA LEU A 142 -19.11 4.34 9.56
C LEU A 142 -19.87 5.64 9.82
N GLU A 143 -20.20 5.97 11.07
CA GLU A 143 -20.80 7.24 11.44
C GLU A 143 -19.90 8.43 11.11
N ARG A 144 -18.59 8.34 11.37
CA ARG A 144 -17.65 9.39 10.95
C ARG A 144 -17.64 9.58 9.44
N VAL A 145 -17.70 8.49 8.67
CA VAL A 145 -17.78 8.55 7.21
C VAL A 145 -19.09 9.19 6.75
N ARG A 146 -20.23 8.83 7.36
CA ARG A 146 -21.54 9.43 7.05
C ARG A 146 -21.60 10.92 7.40
N ALA A 147 -21.07 11.32 8.56
CA ALA A 147 -21.01 12.72 8.97
C ALA A 147 -20.14 13.54 8.01
N TRP A 148 -18.98 13.01 7.62
CA TRP A 148 -18.15 13.63 6.59
C TRP A 148 -18.87 13.74 5.24
N HIS A 149 -19.58 12.68 4.81
CA HIS A 149 -20.34 12.69 3.56
C HIS A 149 -21.48 13.72 3.56
N ALA A 150 -22.14 13.95 4.70
CA ALA A 150 -23.16 15.00 4.84
C ALA A 150 -22.60 16.41 4.61
N GLU A 151 -21.32 16.65 4.95
CA GLU A 151 -20.60 17.89 4.63
C GLU A 151 -20.15 17.94 3.15
N HIS A 152 -20.19 16.81 2.42
CA HIS A 152 -19.67 16.65 1.05
C HIS A 152 -20.68 15.93 0.12
N PRO A 153 -21.91 16.46 -0.06
CA PRO A 153 -23.00 15.74 -0.74
C PRO A 153 -22.73 15.42 -2.22
N GLY A 154 -21.81 16.14 -2.87
CA GLY A 154 -21.39 15.86 -4.25
C GLY A 154 -20.52 14.61 -4.42
N TRP A 155 -20.04 14.02 -3.32
CA TRP A 155 -19.17 12.86 -3.37
C TRP A 155 -19.99 11.56 -3.46
N ALA A 156 -19.63 10.70 -4.42
CA ALA A 156 -20.04 9.30 -4.43
C ALA A 156 -18.89 8.40 -3.92
N VAL A 157 -19.19 7.56 -2.93
CA VAL A 157 -18.20 6.73 -2.21
C VAL A 157 -18.76 5.34 -1.91
N ARG A 158 -18.00 4.30 -2.25
CA ARG A 158 -18.25 2.92 -1.81
C ARG A 158 -17.46 2.64 -0.54
N VAL A 159 -18.13 2.10 0.48
CA VAL A 159 -17.52 1.83 1.79
C VAL A 159 -17.44 0.33 2.02
N TYR A 160 -16.23 -0.16 2.25
CA TYR A 160 -15.94 -1.57 2.44
C TYR A 160 -15.41 -1.81 3.85
N ARG A 161 -15.84 -2.90 4.48
CA ARG A 161 -15.29 -3.42 5.72
C ARG A 161 -14.05 -4.27 5.42
N THR A 162 -12.89 -3.94 6.00
CA THR A 162 -11.67 -4.77 5.93
C THR A 162 -11.48 -5.57 7.22
N ARG A 163 -10.35 -6.24 7.49
CA ARG A 163 -10.11 -6.87 8.82
C ARG A 163 -10.10 -5.87 9.97
N LEU A 164 -9.34 -4.78 9.83
CA LEU A 164 -8.98 -3.85 10.92
C LEU A 164 -9.55 -2.45 10.74
N GLY A 165 -10.37 -2.24 9.72
CA GLY A 165 -10.75 -0.90 9.32
C GLY A 165 -11.87 -0.84 8.29
N LEU A 166 -12.00 0.32 7.68
CA LEU A 166 -12.78 0.55 6.46
C LEU A 166 -11.85 0.85 5.29
N ARG A 167 -12.31 0.59 4.08
CA ARG A 167 -11.75 1.12 2.83
C ARG A 167 -12.83 1.89 2.14
N LEU A 168 -12.52 3.11 1.73
CA LEU A 168 -13.40 3.93 0.92
C LEU A 168 -12.85 3.95 -0.50
N LEU A 169 -13.73 3.85 -1.49
CA LEU A 169 -13.42 4.01 -2.91
C LEU A 169 -14.30 5.13 -3.46
N VAL A 170 -13.67 6.22 -3.88
CA VAL A 170 -14.37 7.39 -4.42
C VAL A 170 -14.63 7.16 -5.90
N THR A 171 -15.89 7.33 -6.32
CA THR A 171 -16.32 6.90 -7.66
C THR A 171 -16.71 8.03 -8.59
N HIS A 172 -17.14 9.18 -8.08
CA HIS A 172 -17.66 10.28 -8.91
C HIS A 172 -16.59 11.06 -9.69
N ALA A 173 -15.34 11.09 -9.23
CA ALA A 173 -14.29 11.95 -9.80
C ALA A 173 -12.89 11.32 -9.70
N LEU A 174 -11.96 11.93 -10.43
CA LEU A 174 -10.55 11.58 -10.45
C LEU A 174 -9.74 12.62 -9.66
N PHE A 175 -8.69 12.18 -8.99
CA PHE A 175 -7.89 13.01 -8.10
C PHE A 175 -6.40 12.81 -8.34
N ASP A 176 -5.64 13.89 -8.25
CA ASP A 176 -4.18 13.78 -8.08
C ASP A 176 -3.90 13.35 -6.62
N PRO A 177 -3.15 12.26 -6.37
CA PRO A 177 -2.72 11.83 -5.03
C PRO A 177 -1.98 12.89 -4.21
N ALA A 178 -1.42 13.92 -4.85
CA ALA A 178 -0.77 15.06 -4.21
C ALA A 178 -1.67 16.31 -4.09
N SER A 179 -2.88 16.29 -4.64
CA SER A 179 -3.78 17.45 -4.60
C SER A 179 -4.18 17.84 -3.16
N PRO A 180 -4.35 19.14 -2.87
CA PRO A 180 -4.83 19.60 -1.56
C PRO A 180 -6.17 18.97 -1.17
N GLU A 181 -7.08 18.78 -2.13
CA GLU A 181 -8.40 18.18 -1.92
C GLU A 181 -8.29 16.71 -1.47
N ALA A 182 -7.52 15.87 -2.17
CA ALA A 182 -7.32 14.49 -1.77
C ALA A 182 -6.66 14.36 -0.39
N LEU A 183 -5.65 15.20 -0.12
CA LEU A 183 -4.97 15.23 1.16
C LEU A 183 -5.90 15.70 2.31
N ALA A 184 -6.76 16.69 2.06
CA ALA A 184 -7.73 17.17 3.03
C ALA A 184 -8.77 16.10 3.35
N ALA A 185 -9.32 15.43 2.32
CA ALA A 185 -10.28 14.34 2.49
C ALA A 185 -9.69 13.18 3.30
N MET A 186 -8.48 12.70 2.94
CA MET A 186 -7.80 11.63 3.67
C MET A 186 -7.58 11.98 5.15
N ARG A 187 -7.12 13.20 5.45
CA ARG A 187 -6.88 13.65 6.84
C ARG A 187 -8.17 13.76 7.63
N LYS A 188 -9.20 14.39 7.07
CA LYS A 188 -10.50 14.59 7.74
C LYS A 188 -11.19 13.25 8.03
N LEU A 189 -11.06 12.27 7.15
CA LEU A 189 -11.58 10.92 7.34
C LEU A 189 -10.73 10.05 8.29
N GLY A 190 -9.48 10.46 8.57
CA GLY A 190 -8.58 9.79 9.50
C GLY A 190 -7.75 8.67 8.87
N ALA A 191 -7.32 8.83 7.62
CA ALA A 191 -6.35 7.93 7.00
C ALA A 191 -5.00 7.95 7.76
N ASP A 192 -4.28 6.83 7.76
CA ASP A 192 -2.96 6.76 8.40
C ASP A 192 -1.94 7.66 7.69
N ARG A 193 -1.13 8.40 8.45
CA ARG A 193 -0.13 9.34 7.89
C ARG A 193 0.90 8.69 6.97
N ARG A 194 1.26 7.42 7.22
CA ARG A 194 2.15 6.65 6.33
C ARG A 194 1.46 6.33 5.02
N TYR A 195 0.15 6.10 5.02
CA TYR A 195 -0.63 5.92 3.79
C TYR A 195 -0.61 7.18 2.94
N GLU A 196 -0.87 8.35 3.54
CA GLU A 196 -0.80 9.63 2.83
C GLU A 196 0.59 9.88 2.20
N LEU A 197 1.65 9.67 3.00
CA LEU A 197 3.02 9.84 2.54
C LEU A 197 3.37 8.87 1.41
N LEU A 198 2.86 7.63 1.50
CA LEU A 198 3.07 6.63 0.48
C LEU A 198 2.38 7.05 -0.83
N CYS A 199 1.10 7.44 -0.78
CA CYS A 199 0.35 7.85 -1.97
C CYS A 199 1.03 9.01 -2.69
N ARG A 200 1.48 10.02 -1.93
CA ARG A 200 2.21 11.17 -2.47
C ARG A 200 3.54 10.75 -3.10
N SER A 201 4.34 9.93 -2.41
CA SER A 201 5.66 9.53 -2.91
C SER A 201 5.62 8.58 -4.11
N GLN A 202 4.60 7.73 -4.15
CA GLN A 202 4.39 6.78 -5.24
C GLN A 202 3.54 7.38 -6.36
N THR A 203 3.01 8.60 -6.20
CA THR A 203 2.09 9.27 -7.15
C THR A 203 0.95 8.35 -7.60
N CYS A 204 0.34 7.66 -6.62
CA CYS A 204 -0.79 6.75 -6.82
C CYS A 204 -1.61 6.60 -5.55
N PHE A 205 -2.88 6.19 -5.65
CA PHE A 205 -3.60 5.62 -4.52
C PHE A 205 -3.41 4.11 -4.48
N ARG A 206 -3.48 3.52 -3.29
CA ARG A 206 -3.14 2.09 -3.10
C ARG A 206 -4.22 1.34 -2.33
N ALA A 207 -4.54 0.14 -2.78
CA ALA A 207 -5.47 -0.78 -2.14
C ALA A 207 -4.95 -2.22 -2.19
N ARG A 208 -4.84 -2.89 -1.03
CA ARG A 208 -4.49 -4.33 -1.00
C ARG A 208 -5.63 -5.17 -1.58
N LEU A 209 -5.31 -6.07 -2.50
CA LEU A 209 -6.23 -7.03 -3.12
C LEU A 209 -6.19 -8.42 -2.49
N THR A 210 -5.21 -8.71 -1.64
CA THR A 210 -5.11 -10.00 -0.93
C THR A 210 -4.74 -9.82 0.55
N PRO A 211 -5.06 -10.81 1.41
CA PRO A 211 -4.79 -10.74 2.85
C PRO A 211 -3.30 -10.60 3.19
N LYS A 212 -2.98 -10.00 4.33
CA LYS A 212 -1.60 -10.04 4.84
C LYS A 212 -1.22 -11.49 5.21
N PRO A 213 -0.06 -12.02 4.78
CA PRO A 213 0.30 -13.42 5.02
C PRO A 213 0.18 -13.86 6.48
N TRP A 214 0.61 -13.01 7.43
CA TRP A 214 0.55 -13.34 8.86
C TRP A 214 -0.86 -13.37 9.44
N ARG A 215 -1.85 -12.75 8.78
CA ARG A 215 -3.26 -12.83 9.20
C ARG A 215 -3.91 -14.15 8.81
N ILE A 216 -3.29 -14.88 7.88
CA ILE A 216 -3.72 -16.20 7.42
C ILE A 216 -2.71 -17.29 7.85
N GLY A 217 -1.86 -16.99 8.84
CA GLY A 217 -0.90 -17.95 9.40
C GLY A 217 0.25 -18.31 8.46
N LEU A 218 0.71 -17.39 7.62
CA LEU A 218 1.92 -17.52 6.81
C LEU A 218 2.98 -16.49 7.19
N LYS A 219 4.25 -16.86 7.02
CA LYS A 219 5.37 -15.92 7.16
C LYS A 219 5.43 -14.97 5.96
N ARG A 220 6.17 -13.87 6.12
CA ARG A 220 6.49 -12.96 5.00
C ARG A 220 7.29 -13.69 3.91
N PRO A 221 7.30 -13.17 2.67
CA PRO A 221 8.13 -13.72 1.62
C PRO A 221 9.61 -13.74 2.01
N PRO A 222 10.37 -14.74 1.54
CA PRO A 222 11.76 -14.95 1.95
C PRO A 222 12.73 -13.92 1.33
N VAL A 223 12.34 -13.30 0.22
CA VAL A 223 13.20 -12.41 -0.57
C VAL A 223 12.44 -11.16 -1.00
N ARG A 224 13.17 -10.08 -1.28
CA ARG A 224 12.60 -8.81 -1.75
C ARG A 224 12.91 -8.61 -3.22
N TYR A 225 11.92 -8.23 -4.01
CA TYR A 225 12.09 -7.85 -5.42
C TYR A 225 13.00 -6.61 -5.58
N PRO A 226 13.79 -6.48 -6.66
CA PRO A 226 14.09 -7.51 -7.66
C PRO A 226 14.96 -8.64 -7.11
N TRP A 227 14.77 -9.84 -7.65
CA TRP A 227 15.59 -11.01 -7.31
C TRP A 227 16.92 -10.95 -8.05
N GLU A 228 18.01 -11.15 -7.31
CA GLU A 228 19.38 -11.06 -7.84
C GLU A 228 19.89 -12.42 -8.36
N SER A 229 19.13 -13.50 -8.16
CA SER A 229 19.49 -14.83 -8.63
C SER A 229 18.26 -15.71 -8.97
N PRO A 230 18.42 -16.73 -9.83
CA PRO A 230 17.36 -17.70 -10.09
C PRO A 230 16.92 -18.48 -8.84
N SER A 231 17.79 -18.64 -7.84
CA SER A 231 17.43 -19.30 -6.58
C SER A 231 16.51 -18.43 -5.72
N GLN A 232 16.72 -17.11 -5.69
CA GLN A 232 15.82 -16.18 -4.99
C GLN A 232 14.44 -16.17 -5.66
N GLU A 233 14.39 -16.12 -6.99
CA GLU A 233 13.13 -16.20 -7.74
C GLU A 233 12.40 -17.52 -7.45
N ARG A 234 13.07 -18.68 -7.53
CA ARG A 234 12.44 -19.97 -7.21
C ARG A 234 11.87 -20.02 -5.80
N ALA A 235 12.61 -19.52 -4.80
CA ALA A 235 12.14 -19.45 -3.41
C ALA A 235 10.91 -18.55 -3.28
N GLN A 236 10.89 -17.42 -3.99
CA GLN A 236 9.74 -16.53 -4.01
C GLN A 236 8.51 -17.19 -4.66
N ARG A 237 8.65 -17.80 -5.84
CA ARG A 237 7.55 -18.49 -6.52
C ARG A 237 7.00 -19.66 -5.70
N GLN A 238 7.85 -20.37 -4.96
CA GLN A 238 7.40 -21.42 -4.03
C GLN A 238 6.54 -20.83 -2.90
N TRP A 239 6.96 -19.71 -2.31
CA TRP A 239 6.19 -19.01 -1.30
C TRP A 239 4.86 -18.49 -1.86
N GLU A 240 4.85 -17.96 -3.09
CA GLU A 240 3.63 -17.47 -3.76
C GLU A 240 2.59 -18.57 -3.96
N ARG A 241 3.00 -19.75 -4.43
CA ARG A 241 2.09 -20.91 -4.55
C ARG A 241 1.42 -21.27 -3.23
N ALA A 242 2.20 -21.31 -2.14
CA ALA A 242 1.66 -21.61 -0.80
C ALA A 242 0.73 -20.49 -0.30
N TYR A 243 1.03 -19.25 -0.64
CA TYR A 243 0.21 -18.09 -0.30
C TYR A 243 -1.13 -18.12 -1.06
N GLU A 244 -1.10 -18.31 -2.37
CA GLU A 244 -2.28 -18.35 -3.25
C GLU A 244 -3.23 -19.50 -2.90
N ALA A 245 -2.70 -20.66 -2.53
CA ALA A 245 -3.52 -21.78 -2.05
C ALA A 245 -4.28 -21.45 -0.75
N LYS A 246 -3.80 -20.49 0.06
CA LYS A 246 -4.34 -20.19 1.40
C LYS A 246 -5.26 -18.97 1.42
N ILE A 247 -5.06 -18.00 0.52
CA ILE A 247 -5.87 -16.76 0.50
C ILE A 247 -7.35 -17.05 0.21
N GLY A 248 -7.67 -18.11 -0.53
CA GLY A 248 -9.04 -18.51 -0.84
C GLY A 248 -9.89 -18.85 0.39
N GLY A 249 -9.29 -19.03 1.58
CA GLY A 249 -10.02 -19.22 2.83
C GLY A 249 -10.53 -17.94 3.49
N TYR A 250 -10.30 -16.76 2.91
CA TYR A 250 -10.54 -15.47 3.57
C TYR A 250 -11.16 -14.44 2.63
N ASP A 251 -11.97 -13.54 3.19
CA ASP A 251 -12.42 -12.33 2.50
C ASP A 251 -11.43 -11.19 2.76
N VAL A 252 -11.14 -10.37 1.75
CA VAL A 252 -10.27 -9.19 1.92
C VAL A 252 -11.08 -8.00 2.43
N CYS A 253 -12.25 -7.80 1.84
CA CYS A 253 -13.22 -6.83 2.31
C CYS A 253 -14.65 -7.23 1.95
N ARG A 254 -15.62 -6.54 2.54
CA ARG A 254 -17.05 -6.68 2.25
C ARG A 254 -17.65 -5.31 1.99
N LEU A 255 -18.46 -5.16 0.96
CA LEU A 255 -19.17 -3.90 0.72
C LEU A 255 -20.22 -3.71 1.82
N LEU A 256 -20.15 -2.58 2.54
CA LEU A 256 -21.12 -2.23 3.57
C LEU A 256 -22.23 -1.33 3.00
N THR A 257 -21.84 -0.29 2.27
CA THR A 257 -22.77 0.71 1.75
C THR A 257 -22.14 1.51 0.61
N THR A 258 -22.99 2.19 -0.15
CA THR A 258 -22.61 3.22 -1.12
C THR A 258 -23.28 4.51 -0.70
N LEU A 259 -22.52 5.59 -0.63
CA LEU A 259 -22.98 6.93 -0.27
C LEU A 259 -22.92 7.84 -1.50
N GLY A 260 -23.90 8.74 -1.63
CA GLY A 260 -24.03 9.63 -2.79
C GLY A 260 -24.73 8.98 -3.99
N SER A 261 -25.30 9.82 -4.85
CA SER A 261 -26.05 9.42 -6.06
C SER A 261 -25.39 9.88 -7.36
N ALA A 262 -24.24 10.57 -7.29
CA ALA A 262 -23.52 11.02 -8.47
C ALA A 262 -23.09 9.81 -9.33
N ALA A 263 -23.24 9.94 -10.64
CA ALA A 263 -22.82 8.91 -11.59
C ALA A 263 -21.30 8.65 -11.44
N PRO A 264 -20.85 7.38 -11.49
CA PRO A 264 -19.43 7.09 -11.41
C PRO A 264 -18.69 7.60 -12.65
N HIS A 265 -17.48 8.11 -12.46
CA HIS A 265 -16.56 8.38 -13.55
C HIS A 265 -16.19 7.07 -14.26
N PRO A 266 -16.09 7.01 -15.60
CA PRO A 266 -15.83 5.76 -16.33
C PRO A 266 -14.57 5.01 -15.87
N GLU A 267 -13.46 5.73 -15.66
CA GLU A 267 -12.24 5.14 -15.11
C GLU A 267 -12.44 4.59 -13.68
N ALA A 268 -13.18 5.29 -12.83
CA ALA A 268 -13.46 4.81 -11.48
C ALA A 268 -14.34 3.56 -11.51
N GLU A 269 -15.29 3.47 -12.43
CA GLU A 269 -16.13 2.30 -12.62
C GLU A 269 -15.31 1.06 -13.05
N GLN A 270 -14.33 1.25 -13.94
CA GLN A 270 -13.39 0.19 -14.32
C GLN A 270 -12.55 -0.28 -13.12
N ILE A 271 -12.08 0.65 -12.29
CA ILE A 271 -11.35 0.33 -11.06
C ILE A 271 -12.24 -0.37 -10.03
N VAL A 272 -13.52 0.02 -9.90
CA VAL A 272 -14.48 -0.67 -9.04
C VAL A 272 -14.63 -2.12 -9.48
N ARG A 273 -14.85 -2.38 -10.78
CA ARG A 273 -14.95 -3.74 -11.32
C ARG A 273 -13.69 -4.57 -11.05
N LEU A 274 -12.52 -4.00 -11.32
CA LEU A 274 -11.24 -4.66 -11.07
C LEU A 274 -11.06 -4.97 -9.58
N HIS A 275 -11.22 -3.98 -8.72
CA HIS A 275 -11.09 -4.15 -7.27
C HIS A 275 -12.07 -5.21 -6.75
N ASP A 276 -13.35 -5.07 -7.05
CA ASP A 276 -14.41 -5.93 -6.53
C ASP A 276 -14.24 -7.38 -7.00
N GLY A 277 -13.78 -7.60 -8.24
CA GLY A 277 -13.47 -8.94 -8.76
C GLY A 277 -12.36 -9.67 -7.99
N TYR A 278 -11.45 -8.95 -7.34
CA TYR A 278 -10.40 -9.54 -6.50
C TYR A 278 -10.82 -9.76 -5.05
N VAL A 279 -11.66 -8.87 -4.49
CA VAL A 279 -11.84 -8.79 -3.03
C VAL A 279 -13.21 -9.20 -2.52
N LEU A 280 -14.25 -9.14 -3.37
CA LEU A 280 -15.61 -9.50 -2.97
C LEU A 280 -15.86 -10.99 -3.22
N SER A 281 -16.51 -11.61 -2.24
CA SER A 281 -16.83 -13.03 -2.22
C SER A 281 -18.20 -13.19 -1.57
N SER A 282 -19.06 -14.01 -2.16
CA SER A 282 -20.39 -14.33 -1.62
C SER A 282 -20.34 -15.36 -0.48
N LEU A 283 -19.18 -15.95 -0.23
CA LEU A 283 -19.01 -17.08 0.69
C LEU A 283 -18.88 -16.66 2.17
N GLY A 284 -18.82 -15.36 2.45
CA GLY A 284 -18.86 -14.81 3.81
C GLY A 284 -17.71 -15.28 4.70
N ARG A 285 -16.51 -15.47 4.15
CA ARG A 285 -15.36 -16.03 4.86
C ARG A 285 -14.78 -15.06 5.88
N PRO A 286 -14.01 -15.52 6.88
CA PRO A 286 -13.38 -14.61 7.82
C PRO A 286 -12.54 -13.53 7.11
N LEU A 287 -12.65 -12.28 7.55
CA LEU A 287 -11.85 -11.19 6.99
C LEU A 287 -10.37 -11.41 7.33
N ALA A 288 -9.46 -11.07 6.41
CA ALA A 288 -8.00 -11.08 6.63
C ALA A 288 -7.26 -9.99 5.83
#